data_AF-A0A7V3UVN0-F1
#
_entry.id   AF-A0A7V3UVN0-F1
#
_cell.length_a   1.000
_cell.length_b   1.000
_cell.length_c   1.000
_cell.angle_alpha   90.00
_cell.angle_beta   90.00
_cell.angle_gamma   90.00
#
_symmetry.space_group_name_H-M   'P 1'
#
loop_
_entity.id
_entity.type
_entity.pdbx_description
1 polymer ?
#
loop_
_entity_poly.entity_id
_entity_poly.type
_entity_poly.pdbx_seq_one_letter_code
_entity_poly.pdbx_strand_id
1 'polypeptide(L)'
;LKLVYLSQDSLWLETYPLHSNKSVKNLFIYRQFNDYVLSILNEDGEQYLFSFSNLGFSLAGSNLGEKAIKSAYNGSRTFILTSKSVYFGDKRVEHSLNNPIDFVIIWDNSLAQTQAEKEIAVLFDKNGFVEILNEKGSISKFKINLSDSNFTIAAGNLNPDETNYVFVNSGDKIIAFNKSGSIAENFPIYPPYGTKFTGNLNLVDYNKDGVNDILVATNDGRLICYNGKNPSQNLMDALFTYSIGYSSSGSSLLYNKNKLFYLTGNDSGYVQLIQISNEEKIIKWTLNSNNLFNHNVAEIPAGSFYRDEFLQKSKVYNWPNPVYGDETYFRVYVSEDAKIKIKIYDLSGDFVDEINSTAMAGIETDIKWKVSNVQSGIYFARIEATSANKSDFKIIKVAVVK
;
A
#
# COMPACT_ATOMS: atom_id res chain seq x y z
N LEU A 1 13.31 27.50 -12.18
CA LEU A 1 12.13 26.78 -12.76
C LEU A 1 10.98 27.77 -12.97
N LYS A 2 9.99 27.44 -13.80
CA LYS A 2 8.83 28.31 -14.08
C LYS A 2 7.53 27.50 -13.96
N LEU A 3 6.52 28.03 -13.28
CA LEU A 3 5.16 27.52 -13.35
C LEU A 3 4.45 28.21 -14.52
N VAL A 4 3.87 27.42 -15.42
CA VAL A 4 3.09 27.92 -16.56
C VAL A 4 1.61 27.69 -16.25
N TYR A 5 0.86 28.77 -16.10
CA TYR A 5 -0.59 28.73 -15.92
C TYR A 5 -1.27 28.98 -17.27
N LEU A 6 -2.16 28.06 -17.65
CA LEU A 6 -2.97 28.14 -18.86
C LEU A 6 -4.43 28.33 -18.47
N SER A 7 -5.00 29.50 -18.78
CA SER A 7 -6.44 29.73 -18.58
C SER A 7 -7.27 29.01 -19.64
N GLN A 8 -8.36 28.37 -19.22
CA GLN A 8 -9.27 27.62 -20.08
C GLN A 8 -9.93 28.51 -21.16
N ASP A 9 -10.18 29.78 -20.85
CA ASP A 9 -11.07 30.62 -21.65
C ASP A 9 -10.32 31.53 -22.63
N SER A 10 -9.00 31.70 -22.47
CA SER A 10 -8.28 32.76 -23.17
C SER A 10 -6.93 32.37 -23.77
N LEU A 11 -6.46 31.12 -23.59
CA LEU A 11 -5.09 30.70 -24.00
C LEU A 11 -4.01 31.68 -23.51
N TRP A 12 -4.29 32.43 -22.43
CA TRP A 12 -3.31 33.30 -21.79
C TRP A 12 -2.31 32.44 -21.03
N LEU A 13 -1.04 32.71 -21.30
CA LEU A 13 0.09 32.06 -20.68
C LEU A 13 0.70 33.01 -19.66
N GLU A 14 0.52 32.69 -18.38
CA GLU A 14 1.22 33.39 -17.30
C GLU A 14 2.34 32.50 -16.77
N THR A 15 3.48 33.14 -16.48
CA THR A 15 4.67 32.45 -16.02
C THR A 15 5.07 32.98 -14.66
N TYR A 16 5.09 32.11 -13.66
CA TYR A 16 5.53 32.44 -12.30
C TYR A 16 6.93 31.85 -12.06
N PRO A 17 7.96 32.68 -11.85
CA PRO A 17 9.30 32.19 -11.59
C PRO A 17 9.37 31.55 -10.19
N LEU A 18 9.83 30.30 -10.13
CA LEU A 18 10.21 29.68 -8.87
C LEU A 18 11.63 30.15 -8.52
N HIS A 19 11.81 30.72 -7.34
CA HIS A 19 13.12 31.17 -6.82
C HIS A 19 14.00 29.99 -6.37
N SER A 20 14.14 28.99 -7.25
CA SER A 20 15.02 27.84 -7.09
C SER A 20 15.57 27.40 -8.46
N ASN A 21 16.86 27.10 -8.49
CA ASN A 21 17.53 26.45 -9.62
C ASN A 21 17.65 24.93 -9.46
N LYS A 22 17.14 24.39 -8.34
CA LYS A 22 17.21 22.98 -7.98
C LYS A 22 16.13 22.16 -8.65
N SER A 23 16.40 20.87 -8.86
CA SER A 23 15.43 19.98 -9.51
C SER A 23 14.16 19.81 -8.66
N VAL A 24 12.98 19.84 -9.28
CA VAL A 24 11.72 19.47 -8.62
C VAL A 24 11.69 17.96 -8.39
N LYS A 25 11.30 17.53 -7.19
CA LYS A 25 11.18 16.12 -6.81
C LYS A 25 9.73 15.67 -6.71
N ASN A 26 8.88 16.53 -6.19
CA ASN A 26 7.48 16.22 -6.03
C ASN A 26 6.63 17.49 -6.09
N LEU A 27 5.39 17.34 -6.52
CA LEU A 27 4.38 18.38 -6.45
C LEU A 27 3.02 17.77 -6.14
N PHE A 28 2.20 18.47 -5.38
CA PHE A 28 0.81 18.12 -5.09
C PHE A 28 -0.01 19.38 -4.86
N ILE A 29 -1.32 19.29 -5.02
CA ILE A 29 -2.24 20.42 -4.81
C ILE A 29 -3.12 20.09 -3.62
N TYR A 30 -3.35 21.04 -2.71
CA TYR A 30 -4.33 20.85 -1.65
C TYR A 30 -5.18 22.10 -1.47
N ARG A 31 -6.35 21.93 -0.86
CA ARG A 31 -7.22 23.05 -0.51
C ARG A 31 -6.88 23.56 0.88
N GLN A 32 -6.62 24.85 1.00
CA GLN A 32 -6.42 25.54 2.27
C GLN A 32 -7.48 26.63 2.40
N PHE A 33 -8.48 26.39 3.25
CA PHE A 33 -9.67 27.25 3.37
C PHE A 33 -10.38 27.47 2.01
N ASN A 34 -10.35 28.71 1.51
CA ASN A 34 -10.95 29.13 0.24
C ASN A 34 -9.94 29.19 -0.91
N ASP A 35 -8.70 28.76 -0.69
CA ASP A 35 -7.64 28.76 -1.70
C ASP A 35 -7.24 27.33 -2.08
N TYR A 36 -6.69 27.20 -3.29
CA TYR A 36 -5.89 26.06 -3.68
C TYR A 36 -4.42 26.42 -3.53
N VAL A 37 -3.62 25.46 -3.09
CA VAL A 37 -2.18 25.62 -2.92
C VAL A 37 -1.48 24.52 -3.69
N LEU A 38 -0.61 24.90 -4.62
CA LEU A 38 0.33 23.98 -5.27
C LEU A 38 1.62 23.94 -4.44
N SER A 39 1.91 22.78 -3.85
CA SER A 39 3.17 22.53 -3.18
C SER A 39 4.21 21.99 -4.14
N ILE A 40 5.43 22.52 -4.09
CA ILE A 40 6.57 22.10 -4.90
C ILE A 40 7.74 21.81 -3.96
N LEU A 41 8.17 20.56 -3.93
CA LEU A 41 9.37 20.12 -3.21
C LEU A 41 10.56 20.06 -4.18
N ASN A 42 11.65 20.75 -3.84
CA ASN A 42 12.90 20.62 -4.58
C ASN A 42 13.86 19.59 -3.95
N GLU A 43 14.99 19.33 -4.59
CA GLU A 43 15.95 18.32 -4.16
C GLU A 43 16.69 18.61 -2.85
N ASP A 44 16.75 19.87 -2.43
CA ASP A 44 17.37 20.29 -1.17
C ASP A 44 16.37 20.25 0.01
N GLY A 45 15.11 19.84 -0.26
CA GLY A 45 14.06 19.77 0.74
C GLY A 45 13.31 21.07 0.98
N GLU A 46 13.51 22.09 0.14
CA GLU A 46 12.75 23.33 0.22
C GLU A 46 11.36 23.13 -0.38
N GLN A 47 10.34 23.50 0.40
CA GLN A 47 8.94 23.40 0.02
C GLN A 47 8.39 24.78 -0.31
N TYR A 48 8.13 25.01 -1.60
CA TYR A 48 7.50 26.23 -2.10
C TYR A 48 6.00 26.02 -2.26
N LEU A 49 5.21 26.99 -1.78
CA LEU A 49 3.75 26.97 -1.88
C LEU A 49 3.30 28.07 -2.84
N PHE A 50 2.61 27.69 -3.90
CA PHE A 50 1.97 28.63 -4.82
C PHE A 50 0.49 28.76 -4.47
N SER A 51 0.08 29.97 -4.09
CA SER A 51 -1.31 30.33 -3.80
C SER A 51 -2.01 30.73 -5.10
N PHE A 52 -3.14 30.09 -5.42
CA PHE A 52 -3.93 30.44 -6.60
C PHE A 52 -4.75 31.72 -6.40
N SER A 53 -5.07 32.09 -5.15
CA SER A 53 -5.75 33.34 -4.83
C SER A 53 -4.86 34.58 -4.98
N ASN A 54 -3.58 34.48 -4.59
CA ASN A 54 -2.64 35.60 -4.63
C ASN A 54 -1.66 35.52 -5.83
N LEU A 55 -1.71 34.43 -6.60
CA LEU A 55 -0.84 34.18 -7.76
C LEU A 55 0.64 34.37 -7.45
N GLY A 56 1.10 33.78 -6.34
CA GLY A 56 2.44 34.00 -5.80
C GLY A 56 3.00 32.83 -5.02
N PHE A 57 4.34 32.77 -4.95
CA PHE A 57 5.07 31.78 -4.17
C PHE A 57 5.39 32.28 -2.76
N SER A 58 5.25 31.40 -1.79
CA SER A 58 5.86 31.51 -0.46
C SER A 58 6.75 30.31 -0.18
N LEU A 59 7.75 30.48 0.68
CA LEU A 59 8.55 29.37 1.19
C LEU A 59 7.96 28.92 2.53
N ALA A 60 7.60 27.65 2.64
CA ALA A 60 7.01 27.08 3.85
C ALA A 60 7.95 26.14 4.60
N GLY A 61 8.92 25.52 3.90
CA GLY A 61 9.95 24.66 4.48
C GLY A 61 11.34 25.26 4.33
N SER A 62 12.23 24.99 5.29
CA SER A 62 13.66 25.30 5.19
C SER A 62 14.45 24.13 4.61
N ASN A 63 15.68 24.39 4.15
CA ASN A 63 16.61 23.38 3.68
C ASN A 63 16.77 22.27 4.74
N LEU A 64 16.35 21.04 4.40
CA LEU A 64 16.31 19.91 5.32
C LEU A 64 17.72 19.37 5.66
N GLY A 65 18.75 19.81 4.93
CA GLY A 65 20.12 19.28 5.03
C GLY A 65 20.27 17.87 4.45
N GLU A 66 19.21 17.33 3.84
CA GLU A 66 19.13 15.99 3.28
C GLU A 66 18.48 16.06 1.89
N LYS A 67 18.91 15.18 0.99
CA LYS A 67 18.34 15.13 -0.36
C LYS A 67 16.90 14.67 -0.27
N ALA A 68 15.97 15.52 -0.67
CA ALA A 68 14.55 15.18 -0.68
C ALA A 68 14.22 14.25 -1.86
N ILE A 69 13.23 13.39 -1.63
CA ILE A 69 12.85 12.32 -2.57
C ILE A 69 11.39 12.49 -2.96
N LYS A 70 10.49 12.54 -1.98
CA LYS A 70 9.06 12.66 -2.21
C LYS A 70 8.38 13.30 -1.01
N SER A 71 7.25 13.94 -1.23
CA SER A 71 6.37 14.42 -0.17
C SER A 71 4.93 13.94 -0.38
N ALA A 72 4.16 13.99 0.70
CA ALA A 72 2.74 13.68 0.74
C ALA A 72 2.04 14.63 1.74
N TYR A 73 0.72 14.76 1.64
CA TYR A 73 -0.07 15.62 2.51
C TYR A 73 -1.41 14.95 2.83
N ASN A 74 -1.77 14.90 4.12
CA ASN A 74 -2.98 14.24 4.61
C ASN A 74 -4.12 15.21 4.96
N GLY A 75 -4.08 16.46 4.48
CA GLY A 75 -5.06 17.46 4.88
C GLY A 75 -4.74 18.19 6.20
N SER A 76 -3.79 17.70 6.99
CA SER A 76 -3.35 18.35 8.23
C SER A 76 -1.88 18.76 8.20
N ARG A 77 -0.99 17.89 7.73
CA ARG A 77 0.45 18.13 7.69
C ARG A 77 1.14 17.45 6.51
N THR A 78 2.32 17.97 6.18
CA THR A 78 3.20 17.44 5.13
C THR A 78 4.07 16.33 5.70
N PHE A 79 4.25 15.28 4.91
CA PHE A 79 5.25 14.24 5.13
C PHE A 79 6.32 14.36 4.06
N ILE A 80 7.60 14.23 4.44
CA ILE A 80 8.72 14.33 3.49
C ILE A 80 9.65 13.14 3.68
N LEU A 81 9.81 12.34 2.63
CA LEU A 81 10.87 11.34 2.53
C LEU A 81 12.14 11.98 1.97
N THR A 82 13.24 11.77 2.66
CA THR A 82 14.58 12.18 2.23
C THR A 82 15.47 10.94 2.04
N SER A 83 16.74 11.16 1.70
CA SER A 83 17.76 10.11 1.65
C SER A 83 18.06 9.39 2.97
N LYS A 84 17.66 9.95 4.12
CA LYS A 84 18.03 9.42 5.45
C LYS A 84 16.86 9.33 6.43
N SER A 85 15.80 10.10 6.22
CA SER A 85 14.75 10.26 7.20
C SER A 85 13.39 10.51 6.57
N VAL A 86 12.37 10.37 7.41
CA VAL A 86 11.00 10.81 7.13
C VAL A 86 10.67 11.91 8.11
N TYR A 87 10.13 13.01 7.59
CA TYR A 87 9.59 14.10 8.37
C TYR A 87 8.07 13.94 8.46
N PHE A 88 7.55 13.89 9.68
CA PHE A 88 6.11 13.89 10.03
C PHE A 88 5.75 15.29 10.51
N GLY A 89 5.53 16.23 9.58
CA GLY A 89 5.61 17.66 9.89
C GLY A 89 7.00 18.01 10.42
N ASP A 90 7.08 18.53 11.64
CA ASP A 90 8.35 18.93 12.27
C ASP A 90 9.14 17.76 12.87
N LYS A 91 8.52 16.58 12.98
CA LYS A 91 9.14 15.41 13.64
C LYS A 91 9.97 14.62 12.63
N ARG A 92 11.29 14.58 12.83
CA ARG A 92 12.23 13.75 12.05
C ARG A 92 12.36 12.33 12.63
N VAL A 93 12.28 11.31 11.78
CA VAL A 93 12.52 9.89 12.11
C VAL A 93 13.48 9.29 11.08
N GLU A 94 14.57 8.67 11.53
CA GLU A 94 15.54 8.03 10.63
C GLU A 94 15.02 6.69 10.08
N HIS A 95 15.35 6.41 8.82
CA HIS A 95 15.12 5.10 8.21
C HIS A 95 16.47 4.45 7.86
N SER A 96 16.43 3.15 7.60
CA SER A 96 17.57 2.31 7.24
C SER A 96 17.69 1.99 5.75
N LEU A 97 16.76 2.47 4.91
CA LEU A 97 16.84 2.26 3.46
C LEU A 97 18.07 2.95 2.83
N ASN A 98 18.78 2.21 1.98
CA ASN A 98 19.99 2.71 1.31
C ASN A 98 19.69 3.62 0.11
N ASN A 99 18.65 3.28 -0.66
CA ASN A 99 18.25 4.04 -1.85
C ASN A 99 16.72 4.14 -1.93
N PRO A 100 16.09 4.88 -0.99
CA PRO A 100 14.67 5.16 -1.03
C PRO A 100 14.25 5.79 -2.36
N ILE A 101 13.08 5.40 -2.88
CA ILE A 101 12.55 5.90 -4.15
C ILE A 101 11.11 6.39 -4.05
N ASP A 102 10.32 5.85 -3.13
CA ASP A 102 8.92 6.21 -2.96
C ASP A 102 8.43 5.90 -1.54
N PHE A 103 7.30 6.49 -1.17
CA PHE A 103 6.55 6.16 0.02
C PHE A 103 5.05 6.40 -0.15
N VAL A 104 4.29 5.73 0.71
CA VAL A 104 2.88 6.00 0.94
C VAL A 104 2.64 6.19 2.43
N ILE A 105 1.75 7.12 2.77
CA ILE A 105 1.22 7.24 4.12
C ILE A 105 -0.04 6.41 4.20
N ILE A 106 -0.12 5.51 5.18
CA ILE A 106 -1.32 4.75 5.50
C ILE A 106 -1.77 5.09 6.90
N TRP A 107 -3.08 4.96 7.12
CA TRP A 107 -3.68 5.12 8.43
C TRP A 107 -3.98 3.79 9.09
N ASP A 108 -3.71 3.72 10.39
CA ASP A 108 -4.08 2.62 11.26
C ASP A 108 -5.12 3.10 12.29
N ASN A 109 -6.31 2.52 12.22
CA ASN A 109 -7.43 2.87 13.11
C ASN A 109 -7.60 1.90 14.28
N SER A 110 -6.64 1.00 14.53
CA SER A 110 -6.71 0.11 15.68
C SER A 110 -6.82 0.89 17.00
N LEU A 111 -7.74 0.45 17.88
CA LEU A 111 -8.16 1.16 19.08
C LEU A 111 -7.04 1.45 20.09
N ALA A 112 -5.91 0.76 20.00
CA ALA A 112 -4.82 0.83 20.96
C ALA A 112 -3.78 1.94 20.66
N GLN A 113 -3.92 2.70 19.57
CA GLN A 113 -2.87 3.61 19.09
C GLN A 113 -3.11 5.08 19.40
N THR A 114 -2.05 5.78 19.82
CA THR A 114 -1.98 7.24 19.90
C THR A 114 -1.99 7.86 18.50
N GLN A 115 -2.35 9.14 18.37
CA GLN A 115 -2.37 9.83 17.08
C GLN A 115 -1.02 9.76 16.32
N ALA A 116 0.10 9.79 17.05
CA ALA A 116 1.45 9.65 16.50
C ALA A 116 1.77 8.24 15.97
N GLU A 117 0.99 7.23 16.37
CA GLU A 117 1.15 5.84 15.93
C GLU A 117 0.27 5.49 14.74
N LYS A 118 -0.86 6.20 14.57
CA LYS A 118 -1.83 5.97 13.49
C LYS A 118 -1.33 6.35 12.12
N GLU A 119 -0.46 7.35 12.03
CA GLU A 119 0.15 7.80 10.78
C GLU A 119 1.41 7.00 10.49
N ILE A 120 1.33 6.12 9.50
CA ILE A 120 2.39 5.18 9.16
C ILE A 120 2.95 5.50 7.78
N ALA A 121 4.26 5.69 7.70
CA ALA A 121 4.98 5.78 6.45
C ALA A 121 5.47 4.38 6.02
N VAL A 122 5.12 3.99 4.80
CA VAL A 122 5.62 2.76 4.15
C VAL A 122 6.60 3.19 3.07
N LEU A 123 7.88 2.92 3.31
CA LEU A 123 8.99 3.38 2.49
C LEU A 123 9.50 2.26 1.59
N PHE A 124 9.88 2.60 0.37
CA PHE A 124 10.37 1.65 -0.62
C PHE A 124 11.74 2.03 -1.15
N ASP A 125 12.61 1.03 -1.27
CA ASP A 125 13.84 1.13 -2.04
C ASP A 125 13.71 0.45 -3.42
N LYS A 126 14.64 0.77 -4.33
CA LYS A 126 14.65 0.23 -5.70
C LYS A 126 14.82 -1.29 -5.82
N ASN A 127 15.26 -1.95 -4.75
CA ASN A 127 15.56 -3.38 -4.72
C ASN A 127 14.45 -4.18 -4.00
N GLY A 128 13.34 -3.53 -3.66
CA GLY A 128 12.21 -4.14 -2.96
C GLY A 128 12.39 -4.24 -1.45
N PHE A 129 13.37 -3.56 -0.83
CA PHE A 129 13.36 -3.39 0.62
C PHE A 129 12.26 -2.40 1.01
N VAL A 130 11.49 -2.81 2.00
CA VAL A 130 10.39 -2.04 2.58
C VAL A 130 10.71 -1.79 4.04
N GLU A 131 10.59 -0.54 4.46
CA GLU A 131 10.62 -0.16 5.87
C GLU A 131 9.32 0.58 6.21
N ILE A 132 8.65 0.11 7.24
CA ILE A 132 7.42 0.69 7.76
C ILE A 132 7.76 1.36 9.08
N LEU A 133 7.38 2.62 9.25
CA LEU A 133 7.69 3.41 10.44
C LEU A 133 6.60 4.44 10.74
N ASN A 134 6.57 4.93 11.97
CA ASN A 134 5.77 6.08 12.40
C ASN A 134 6.66 7.03 13.22
N GLU A 135 6.07 8.02 13.90
CA GLU A 135 6.83 8.97 14.72
C GLU A 135 7.63 8.36 15.87
N LYS A 136 7.28 7.15 16.31
CA LYS A 136 7.97 6.42 17.38
C LYS A 136 9.19 5.65 16.87
N GLY A 137 9.27 5.41 15.56
CA GLY A 137 10.36 4.69 14.93
C GLY A 137 9.88 3.58 14.00
N SER A 138 10.79 2.64 13.71
CA SER A 138 10.51 1.52 12.80
C SER A 138 9.55 0.50 13.43
N ILE A 139 8.56 0.11 12.65
CA ILE A 139 7.54 -0.90 12.96
C ILE A 139 7.96 -2.25 12.37
N SER A 140 8.29 -2.28 11.08
CA SER A 140 8.68 -3.53 10.38
C SER A 140 9.64 -3.25 9.23
N LYS A 141 10.43 -4.27 8.89
CA LYS A 141 11.40 -4.26 7.80
C LYS A 141 11.40 -5.61 7.11
N PHE A 142 11.23 -5.61 5.80
CA PHE A 142 11.22 -6.83 5.01
C PHE A 142 11.60 -6.54 3.57
N LYS A 143 11.79 -7.60 2.78
CA LYS A 143 12.08 -7.50 1.36
C LYS A 143 10.97 -8.15 0.57
N ILE A 144 10.39 -7.42 -0.37
CA ILE A 144 9.46 -7.96 -1.37
C ILE A 144 10.23 -8.39 -2.61
N ASN A 145 9.80 -9.49 -3.22
CA ASN A 145 10.40 -9.98 -4.45
C ASN A 145 9.77 -9.27 -5.65
N LEU A 146 10.49 -8.29 -6.19
CA LEU A 146 10.14 -7.53 -7.39
C LEU A 146 10.73 -8.22 -8.64
N SER A 147 9.92 -8.41 -9.67
CA SER A 147 10.44 -8.83 -10.98
C SER A 147 10.85 -7.66 -11.87
N ASP A 148 10.33 -6.47 -11.58
CA ASP A 148 10.63 -5.21 -12.26
C ASP A 148 10.96 -4.13 -11.24
N SER A 149 12.02 -3.36 -11.50
CA SER A 149 12.39 -2.20 -10.68
C SER A 149 11.43 -1.02 -10.88
N ASN A 150 10.68 -0.99 -11.97
CA ASN A 150 9.66 0.01 -12.28
C ASN A 150 8.28 -0.44 -11.78
N PHE A 151 8.15 -0.59 -10.46
CA PHE A 151 6.88 -0.96 -9.83
C PHE A 151 6.01 0.26 -9.52
N THR A 152 4.71 0.05 -9.41
CA THR A 152 3.76 1.09 -8.94
C THR A 152 3.15 0.69 -7.61
N ILE A 153 2.90 1.67 -6.75
CA ILE A 153 2.34 1.47 -5.41
C ILE A 153 0.92 2.02 -5.35
N ALA A 154 0.04 1.32 -4.64
CA ALA A 154 -1.24 1.86 -4.18
C ALA A 154 -1.48 1.47 -2.72
N ALA A 155 -2.39 2.16 -2.03
CA ALA A 155 -2.83 1.76 -0.70
C ALA A 155 -4.35 1.89 -0.56
N GLY A 156 -4.96 0.92 0.11
CA GLY A 156 -6.40 0.84 0.29
C GLY A 156 -6.80 -0.34 1.18
N ASN A 157 -8.09 -0.51 1.41
CA ASN A 157 -8.62 -1.49 2.34
C ASN A 157 -9.07 -2.78 1.61
N LEU A 158 -8.55 -3.93 2.04
CA LEU A 158 -9.08 -5.25 1.66
C LEU A 158 -10.01 -5.85 2.72
N ASN A 159 -9.95 -5.28 3.93
CA ASN A 159 -10.83 -5.61 5.03
C ASN A 159 -11.34 -4.28 5.62
N PRO A 160 -12.65 -4.13 5.82
CA PRO A 160 -13.25 -2.87 6.29
C PRO A 160 -12.84 -2.47 7.72
N ASP A 161 -12.21 -3.36 8.50
CA ASP A 161 -12.17 -3.24 9.96
C ASP A 161 -10.77 -3.04 10.61
N GLU A 162 -9.69 -2.83 9.83
CA GLU A 162 -8.33 -2.99 10.39
C GLU A 162 -7.34 -1.90 9.97
N THR A 163 -6.66 -2.14 8.85
CA THR A 163 -5.55 -1.30 8.36
C THR A 163 -5.56 -1.30 6.85
N ASN A 164 -5.02 -0.26 6.23
CA ASN A 164 -4.81 -0.29 4.79
C ASN A 164 -3.74 -1.34 4.46
N TYR A 165 -3.96 -2.01 3.35
CA TYR A 165 -2.95 -2.80 2.66
C TYR A 165 -2.22 -1.89 1.68
N VAL A 166 -0.95 -2.19 1.49
CA VAL A 166 -0.14 -1.58 0.44
C VAL A 166 0.03 -2.59 -0.69
N PHE A 167 -0.34 -2.16 -1.88
CA PHE A 167 -0.31 -2.93 -3.11
C PHE A 167 0.91 -2.53 -3.92
N VAL A 168 1.61 -3.51 -4.47
CA VAL A 168 2.75 -3.30 -5.35
C VAL A 168 2.56 -4.09 -6.62
N ASN A 169 2.50 -3.39 -7.75
CA ASN A 169 2.50 -3.97 -9.08
C ASN A 169 3.94 -4.05 -9.59
N SER A 170 4.50 -5.26 -9.72
CA SER A 170 5.81 -5.51 -10.33
C SER A 170 5.72 -5.99 -11.78
N GLY A 171 4.54 -5.89 -12.42
CA GLY A 171 4.31 -6.34 -13.79
C GLY A 171 3.99 -7.84 -13.89
N ASP A 172 4.82 -8.72 -13.32
CA ASP A 172 4.57 -10.16 -13.28
C ASP A 172 3.51 -10.59 -12.25
N LYS A 173 3.24 -9.73 -11.28
CA LYS A 173 2.25 -9.95 -10.22
C LYS A 173 1.91 -8.64 -9.53
N ILE A 174 0.81 -8.67 -8.79
CA ILE A 174 0.49 -7.66 -7.79
C ILE A 174 0.46 -8.34 -6.43
N ILE A 175 1.23 -7.82 -5.48
CA ILE A 175 1.19 -8.23 -4.07
C ILE A 175 0.43 -7.19 -3.27
N ALA A 176 -0.24 -7.61 -2.20
CA ALA A 176 -0.80 -6.73 -1.18
C ALA A 176 -0.25 -7.18 0.18
N PHE A 177 0.28 -6.25 0.97
CA PHE A 177 0.81 -6.54 2.30
C PHE A 177 0.33 -5.53 3.34
N ASN A 178 0.31 -5.95 4.59
CA ASN A 178 -0.13 -5.13 5.71
C ASN A 178 1.08 -4.54 6.48
N LYS A 179 0.86 -3.76 7.55
CA LYS A 179 1.95 -3.08 8.29
C LYS A 179 2.98 -4.02 8.95
N SER A 180 2.66 -5.31 9.11
CA SER A 180 3.61 -6.33 9.62
C SER A 180 4.48 -6.94 8.52
N GLY A 181 4.15 -6.68 7.24
CA GLY A 181 4.76 -7.33 6.08
C GLY A 181 4.08 -8.63 5.67
N SER A 182 2.98 -9.00 6.33
CA SER A 182 2.20 -10.19 5.98
C SER A 182 1.42 -9.95 4.70
N ILE A 183 1.41 -10.95 3.80
CA ILE A 183 0.74 -10.87 2.50
C ILE A 183 -0.76 -11.09 2.69
N ALA A 184 -1.61 -10.30 2.06
CA ALA A 184 -3.06 -10.49 2.13
C ALA A 184 -3.48 -11.89 1.64
N GLU A 185 -4.57 -12.42 2.19
CA GLU A 185 -5.17 -13.67 1.69
C GLU A 185 -5.47 -13.57 0.19
N ASN A 186 -5.23 -14.65 -0.56
CA ASN A 186 -5.39 -14.74 -2.01
C ASN A 186 -4.43 -13.87 -2.87
N PHE A 187 -3.36 -13.32 -2.27
CA PHE A 187 -2.27 -12.67 -3.01
C PHE A 187 -1.01 -13.55 -3.03
N PRO A 188 -0.12 -13.38 -4.03
CA PRO A 188 -0.19 -12.46 -5.16
C PRO A 188 -1.27 -12.80 -6.20
N ILE A 189 -1.72 -11.78 -6.93
CA ILE A 189 -2.48 -11.95 -8.16
C ILE A 189 -1.53 -11.91 -9.36
N TYR A 190 -1.80 -12.73 -10.37
CA TYR A 190 -0.97 -12.85 -11.57
C TYR A 190 -1.71 -12.34 -12.80
N PRO A 191 -1.01 -11.74 -13.77
CA PRO A 191 -1.60 -11.36 -15.04
C PRO A 191 -2.00 -12.63 -15.81
N PRO A 192 -2.90 -12.53 -16.79
CA PRO A 192 -3.24 -13.67 -17.61
C PRO A 192 -2.00 -14.23 -18.32
N TYR A 193 -2.03 -15.53 -18.62
CA TYR A 193 -0.88 -16.25 -19.17
C TYR A 193 -0.25 -15.52 -20.37
N GLY A 194 1.08 -15.39 -20.34
CA GLY A 194 1.86 -14.76 -21.40
C GLY A 194 1.87 -13.23 -21.38
N THR A 195 1.29 -12.58 -20.36
CA THR A 195 1.21 -11.11 -20.28
C THR A 195 1.79 -10.55 -18.99
N LYS A 196 1.88 -9.22 -18.92
CA LYS A 196 2.32 -8.47 -17.73
C LYS A 196 1.32 -7.36 -17.43
N PHE A 197 1.12 -7.05 -16.16
CA PHE A 197 0.48 -5.83 -15.73
C PHE A 197 1.31 -4.61 -16.14
N THR A 198 0.64 -3.50 -16.46
CA THR A 198 1.24 -2.25 -16.90
C THR A 198 0.52 -1.04 -16.32
N GLY A 199 1.23 0.08 -16.24
CA GLY A 199 0.69 1.33 -15.73
C GLY A 199 0.42 1.31 -14.23
N ASN A 200 -0.32 2.31 -13.77
CA ASN A 200 -0.59 2.53 -12.34
C ASN A 200 -1.69 1.61 -11.83
N LEU A 201 -1.61 1.23 -10.56
CA LEU A 201 -2.70 0.56 -9.85
C LEU A 201 -3.84 1.55 -9.59
N ASN A 202 -5.09 1.12 -9.85
CA ASN A 202 -6.27 1.87 -9.44
C ASN A 202 -7.09 1.01 -8.48
N LEU A 203 -7.41 1.56 -7.31
CA LEU A 203 -8.23 0.92 -6.29
C LEU A 203 -9.60 1.58 -6.26
N VAL A 204 -10.63 0.78 -6.48
CA VAL A 204 -12.02 1.23 -6.56
C VAL A 204 -12.93 0.20 -5.91
N ASP A 205 -13.92 0.62 -5.13
CA ASP A 205 -15.00 -0.26 -4.70
C ASP A 205 -15.99 -0.41 -5.88
N TYR A 206 -15.69 -1.36 -6.77
CA TYR A 206 -16.40 -1.53 -8.04
C TYR A 206 -17.70 -2.31 -7.82
N ASN A 207 -17.70 -3.33 -6.97
CA ASN A 207 -18.90 -4.12 -6.65
C ASN A 207 -19.76 -3.55 -5.50
N LYS A 208 -19.29 -2.49 -4.81
CA LYS A 208 -19.98 -1.84 -3.66
C LYS A 208 -20.06 -2.73 -2.42
N ASP A 209 -19.07 -3.58 -2.19
CA ASP A 209 -19.00 -4.45 -1.01
C ASP A 209 -18.24 -3.81 0.18
N GLY A 210 -17.74 -2.58 0.01
CA GLY A 210 -17.02 -1.82 1.03
C GLY A 210 -15.52 -2.11 1.08
N VAL A 211 -14.98 -2.97 0.21
CA VAL A 211 -13.53 -3.17 0.04
C VAL A 211 -13.04 -2.66 -1.31
N ASN A 212 -11.73 -2.58 -1.48
CA ASN A 212 -11.12 -2.13 -2.72
C ASN A 212 -10.90 -3.25 -3.72
N ASP A 213 -11.52 -3.13 -4.89
CA ASP A 213 -11.21 -3.89 -6.09
C ASP A 213 -10.04 -3.26 -6.85
N ILE A 214 -9.36 -4.08 -7.66
CA ILE A 214 -8.10 -3.73 -8.30
C ILE A 214 -8.33 -3.60 -9.80
N LEU A 215 -8.32 -2.38 -10.31
CA LEU A 215 -8.40 -2.09 -11.74
C LEU A 215 -7.00 -1.82 -12.32
N VAL A 216 -6.56 -2.70 -13.23
CA VAL A 216 -5.21 -2.68 -13.80
C VAL A 216 -5.21 -3.07 -15.28
N ALA A 217 -4.29 -2.48 -16.03
CA ALA A 217 -4.09 -2.80 -17.45
C ALA A 217 -2.98 -3.85 -17.62
N THR A 218 -2.94 -4.47 -18.79
CA THR A 218 -1.91 -5.41 -19.22
C THR A 218 -1.22 -4.92 -20.48
N ASN A 219 -0.01 -5.41 -20.73
CA ASN A 219 0.80 -5.03 -21.88
C ASN A 219 0.18 -5.43 -23.24
N ASP A 220 -0.78 -6.36 -23.26
CA ASP A 220 -1.55 -6.70 -24.46
C ASP A 220 -2.86 -5.90 -24.59
N GLY A 221 -3.07 -4.91 -23.72
CA GLY A 221 -4.19 -3.98 -23.80
C GLY A 221 -5.50 -4.52 -23.25
N ARG A 222 -5.48 -5.45 -22.28
CA ARG A 222 -6.67 -5.74 -21.46
C ARG A 222 -6.67 -4.89 -20.21
N LEU A 223 -7.82 -4.31 -19.91
CA LEU A 223 -8.17 -3.65 -18.65
C LEU A 223 -9.03 -4.60 -17.83
N ILE A 224 -8.59 -4.92 -16.62
CA ILE A 224 -9.21 -5.95 -15.77
C ILE A 224 -9.47 -5.36 -14.39
N CYS A 225 -10.67 -5.59 -13.85
CA CYS A 225 -11.01 -5.29 -12.45
C CYS A 225 -11.13 -6.60 -11.66
N TYR A 226 -10.14 -6.89 -10.83
CA TYR A 226 -10.16 -8.04 -9.92
C TYR A 226 -10.92 -7.70 -8.65
N ASN A 227 -11.73 -8.64 -8.16
CA ASN A 227 -12.35 -8.53 -6.84
C ASN A 227 -11.24 -8.46 -5.77
N GLY A 228 -11.27 -7.44 -4.90
CA GLY A 228 -10.24 -7.26 -3.87
C GLY A 228 -10.22 -8.34 -2.80
N LYS A 229 -11.41 -8.78 -2.37
CA LYS A 229 -11.58 -9.77 -1.29
C LYS A 229 -11.21 -11.18 -1.72
N ASN A 230 -11.61 -11.55 -2.93
CA ASN A 230 -11.38 -12.88 -3.50
C ASN A 230 -10.92 -12.75 -4.97
N PRO A 231 -9.69 -12.28 -5.21
CA PRO A 231 -9.18 -12.18 -6.56
C PRO A 231 -9.01 -13.58 -7.17
N SER A 232 -9.56 -13.75 -8.38
CA SER A 232 -9.46 -15.01 -9.13
C SER A 232 -8.54 -14.82 -10.34
N GLN A 233 -7.75 -15.87 -10.65
CA GLN A 233 -6.99 -15.91 -11.91
C GLN A 233 -7.89 -16.24 -13.12
N ASN A 234 -9.07 -16.81 -12.88
CA ASN A 234 -10.05 -17.01 -13.92
C ASN A 234 -10.73 -15.67 -14.25
N LEU A 235 -10.45 -15.14 -15.43
CA LEU A 235 -10.96 -13.84 -15.88
C LEU A 235 -12.49 -13.76 -15.97
N MET A 236 -13.19 -14.90 -16.00
CA MET A 236 -14.65 -14.92 -15.95
C MET A 236 -15.20 -14.48 -14.59
N ASP A 237 -14.38 -14.55 -13.53
CA ASP A 237 -14.75 -14.12 -12.18
C ASP A 237 -14.33 -12.65 -11.92
N ALA A 238 -13.66 -12.00 -12.88
CA ALA A 238 -13.33 -10.60 -12.79
C ALA A 238 -14.60 -9.74 -12.81
N LEU A 239 -14.61 -8.66 -12.03
CA LEU A 239 -15.75 -7.74 -11.94
C LEU A 239 -15.97 -6.96 -13.24
N PHE A 240 -14.91 -6.78 -14.02
CA PHE A 240 -14.92 -6.09 -15.30
C PHE A 240 -13.72 -6.53 -16.15
N THR A 241 -13.95 -6.70 -17.45
CA THR A 241 -12.87 -6.86 -18.44
C THR A 241 -13.20 -6.04 -19.69
N TYR A 242 -12.19 -5.38 -20.26
CA TYR A 242 -12.33 -4.60 -21.48
C TYR A 242 -11.01 -4.58 -22.26
N SER A 243 -11.07 -4.49 -23.59
CA SER A 243 -9.87 -4.34 -24.42
C SER A 243 -9.68 -2.88 -24.82
N ILE A 244 -8.57 -2.26 -24.40
CA ILE A 244 -8.16 -0.93 -24.82
C ILE A 244 -7.40 -0.95 -26.16
N GLY A 245 -6.97 -2.14 -26.60
CA GLY A 245 -6.34 -2.37 -27.92
C GLY A 245 -4.85 -2.02 -28.01
N TYR A 246 -4.23 -1.54 -26.93
CA TYR A 246 -2.80 -1.23 -26.86
C TYR A 246 -2.26 -1.30 -25.43
N SER A 247 -0.94 -1.40 -25.26
CA SER A 247 -0.29 -1.28 -23.95
C SER A 247 -0.47 0.13 -23.39
N SER A 248 -0.98 0.24 -22.17
CA SER A 248 -1.11 1.52 -21.46
C SER A 248 0.18 1.89 -20.76
N SER A 249 0.64 3.14 -20.94
CA SER A 249 1.76 3.72 -20.20
C SER A 249 1.29 4.51 -18.96
N GLY A 250 -0.02 4.73 -18.83
CA GLY A 250 -0.58 5.52 -17.74
C GLY A 250 -2.11 5.57 -17.77
N SER A 251 -2.70 5.76 -16.60
CA SER A 251 -4.15 5.84 -16.45
C SER A 251 -4.61 6.70 -15.29
N SER A 252 -5.83 7.22 -15.41
CA SER A 252 -6.55 7.92 -14.36
C SER A 252 -8.03 7.52 -14.36
N LEU A 253 -8.65 7.52 -13.18
CA LEU A 253 -10.09 7.37 -13.00
C LEU A 253 -10.74 8.73 -12.81
N LEU A 254 -11.83 8.97 -13.56
CA LEU A 254 -12.55 10.23 -13.57
C LEU A 254 -14.03 10.01 -13.29
N TYR A 255 -14.63 10.95 -12.55
CA TYR A 255 -16.08 11.01 -12.35
C TYR A 255 -16.72 12.08 -13.23
N ASN A 256 -17.84 11.71 -13.85
CA ASN A 256 -18.72 12.68 -14.50
C ASN A 256 -20.17 12.19 -14.44
N LYS A 257 -21.08 13.01 -13.87
CA LYS A 257 -22.53 12.74 -13.78
C LYS A 257 -22.85 11.32 -13.26
N ASN A 258 -22.25 10.93 -12.12
CA ASN A 258 -22.42 9.61 -11.48
C ASN A 258 -21.97 8.42 -12.34
N LYS A 259 -21.04 8.63 -13.26
CA LYS A 259 -20.43 7.55 -14.05
C LYS A 259 -18.92 7.55 -13.83
N LEU A 260 -18.34 6.35 -13.91
CA LEU A 260 -16.89 6.16 -13.80
C LEU A 260 -16.28 6.01 -15.19
N PHE A 261 -15.22 6.77 -15.43
CA PHE A 261 -14.46 6.72 -16.66
C PHE A 261 -13.00 6.36 -16.38
N TYR A 262 -12.40 5.60 -17.30
CA TYR A 262 -10.97 5.28 -17.34
C TYR A 262 -10.33 6.07 -18.47
N LEU A 263 -9.47 7.02 -18.13
CA LEU A 263 -8.61 7.75 -19.06
C LEU A 263 -7.28 7.02 -19.16
N THR A 264 -6.85 6.68 -20.37
CA THR A 264 -5.57 6.00 -20.60
C THR A 264 -4.90 6.45 -21.88
N GLY A 265 -3.58 6.33 -21.93
CA GLY A 265 -2.83 6.54 -23.16
C GLY A 265 -1.55 5.72 -23.25
N ASN A 266 -0.88 5.84 -24.38
CA ASN A 266 0.39 5.16 -24.65
C ASN A 266 1.45 6.13 -25.22
N ASP A 267 2.69 5.64 -25.33
CA ASP A 267 3.84 6.43 -25.79
C ASP A 267 3.75 6.82 -27.28
N SER A 268 2.82 6.23 -28.03
CA SER A 268 2.53 6.59 -29.42
C SER A 268 1.51 7.74 -29.54
N GLY A 269 1.05 8.29 -28.43
CA GLY A 269 0.15 9.45 -28.39
C GLY A 269 -1.34 9.12 -28.49
N TYR A 270 -1.73 7.84 -28.39
CA TYR A 270 -3.14 7.48 -28.30
C TYR A 270 -3.67 7.81 -26.91
N VAL A 271 -4.84 8.46 -26.85
CA VAL A 271 -5.56 8.75 -25.61
C VAL A 271 -7.00 8.30 -25.76
N GLN A 272 -7.49 7.53 -24.80
CA GLN A 272 -8.86 7.02 -24.75
C GLN A 272 -9.52 7.38 -23.43
N LEU A 273 -10.81 7.74 -23.51
CA LEU A 273 -11.70 7.87 -22.36
C LEU A 273 -12.79 6.81 -22.48
N ILE A 274 -12.78 5.84 -21.57
CA ILE A 274 -13.67 4.69 -21.60
C ILE A 274 -14.62 4.78 -20.43
N GLN A 275 -15.93 4.71 -20.68
CA GLN A 275 -16.90 4.60 -19.59
C GLN A 275 -16.91 3.17 -19.05
N ILE A 276 -16.44 2.98 -17.82
CA ILE A 276 -16.32 1.64 -17.20
C ILE A 276 -17.45 1.34 -16.21
N SER A 277 -18.26 2.35 -15.82
CA SER A 277 -19.47 2.14 -15.01
C SER A 277 -20.54 3.18 -15.34
N ASN A 278 -21.80 2.76 -15.33
CA ASN A 278 -22.97 3.65 -15.42
C ASN A 278 -23.41 4.21 -14.05
N GLU A 279 -22.71 3.83 -12.99
CA GLU A 279 -22.99 4.26 -11.62
C GLU A 279 -21.73 4.79 -10.95
N GLU A 280 -21.95 5.61 -9.93
CA GLU A 280 -20.91 6.08 -9.03
C GLU A 280 -20.32 4.89 -8.25
N LYS A 281 -19.00 4.91 -8.13
CA LYS A 281 -18.20 3.96 -7.36
C LYS A 281 -17.42 4.74 -6.30
N ILE A 282 -16.60 4.08 -5.50
CA ILE A 282 -15.71 4.77 -4.56
C ILE A 282 -14.28 4.56 -5.03
N ILE A 283 -13.64 5.59 -5.59
CA ILE A 283 -12.20 5.54 -5.90
C ILE A 283 -11.46 5.74 -4.59
N LYS A 284 -10.53 4.84 -4.26
CA LYS A 284 -9.59 5.02 -3.15
C LYS A 284 -8.18 5.33 -3.62
N TRP A 285 -7.80 4.88 -4.81
CA TRP A 285 -6.49 5.15 -5.38
C TRP A 285 -6.57 5.24 -6.89
N THR A 286 -5.96 6.26 -7.49
CA THR A 286 -5.84 6.38 -8.94
C THR A 286 -4.69 7.32 -9.29
N LEU A 287 -4.06 7.14 -10.46
CA LEU A 287 -2.74 7.70 -10.77
C LEU A 287 -1.65 7.05 -9.90
N ASN A 288 -0.50 7.70 -9.75
CA ASN A 288 0.57 7.31 -8.84
C ASN A 288 0.35 7.86 -7.41
N SER A 289 -0.91 8.07 -7.03
CA SER A 289 -1.35 8.71 -5.79
C SER A 289 -2.78 8.32 -5.39
N ASN A 290 -3.22 8.71 -4.19
CA ASN A 290 -4.56 8.40 -3.71
C ASN A 290 -5.65 9.08 -4.58
N ASN A 291 -5.44 10.33 -4.96
CA ASN A 291 -6.48 11.17 -5.53
C ASN A 291 -5.94 12.12 -6.60
N LEU A 292 -6.86 12.82 -7.28
CA LEU A 292 -6.55 13.82 -8.32
C LEU A 292 -5.72 15.01 -7.82
N PHE A 293 -5.52 15.14 -6.51
CA PHE A 293 -4.69 16.14 -5.85
C PHE A 293 -3.24 15.67 -5.65
N ASN A 294 -2.92 14.45 -6.08
CA ASN A 294 -1.61 13.82 -6.00
C ASN A 294 -1.13 13.52 -4.57
N HIS A 295 -2.05 13.23 -3.64
CA HIS A 295 -1.69 12.86 -2.27
C HIS A 295 -1.37 11.37 -2.17
N ASN A 296 -0.18 10.98 -1.73
CA ASN A 296 0.15 9.59 -1.42
C ASN A 296 -0.29 9.20 0.00
N VAL A 297 -1.57 9.36 0.32
CA VAL A 297 -2.11 9.12 1.66
C VAL A 297 -3.36 8.27 1.56
N ALA A 298 -3.42 7.10 2.17
CA ALA A 298 -4.62 6.28 2.28
C ALA A 298 -5.18 6.31 3.71
N GLU A 299 -6.39 6.84 3.85
CA GLU A 299 -7.12 6.94 5.12
C GLU A 299 -8.26 5.92 5.17
N ILE A 300 -8.52 5.39 6.36
CA ILE A 300 -9.72 4.59 6.65
C ILE A 300 -10.66 5.49 7.46
N PRO A 301 -11.97 5.52 7.15
CA PRO A 301 -12.95 6.21 7.99
C PRO A 301 -12.84 5.75 9.45
N ALA A 302 -12.93 6.69 10.39
CA ALA A 302 -12.88 6.38 11.82
C ALA A 302 -14.06 5.44 12.20
N GLY A 303 -13.73 4.30 12.79
CA GLY A 303 -14.69 3.33 13.32
C GLY A 303 -14.13 2.69 14.60
N SER A 304 -15.00 2.42 15.57
CA SER A 304 -14.62 1.67 16.77
C SER A 304 -14.71 0.19 16.45
N PHE A 305 -13.57 -0.47 16.31
CA PHE A 305 -13.50 -1.91 16.04
C PHE A 305 -13.16 -2.64 17.32
N TYR A 306 -14.18 -2.93 18.13
CA TYR A 306 -14.04 -3.75 19.32
C TYR A 306 -13.95 -5.22 18.91
N ARG A 307 -12.95 -5.94 19.43
CA ARG A 307 -12.88 -7.40 19.31
C ARG A 307 -12.80 -8.05 20.67
N ASP A 308 -13.75 -8.95 20.90
CA ASP A 308 -13.90 -9.67 22.16
C ASP A 308 -12.79 -10.71 22.38
N GLU A 309 -12.30 -11.35 21.32
CA GLU A 309 -11.34 -12.46 21.44
C GLU A 309 -9.88 -12.00 21.33
N PHE A 310 -9.06 -12.36 22.33
CA PHE A 310 -7.64 -12.03 22.36
C PHE A 310 -6.85 -12.69 21.24
N LEU A 311 -7.00 -14.01 21.06
CA LEU A 311 -6.42 -14.76 19.95
C LEU A 311 -7.54 -15.27 19.05
N GLN A 312 -7.82 -14.56 17.95
CA GLN A 312 -8.96 -14.85 17.10
C GLN A 312 -8.82 -16.21 16.41
N LYS A 313 -9.49 -17.26 16.90
CA LYS A 313 -9.21 -18.64 16.45
C LYS A 313 -9.44 -18.82 14.96
N SER A 314 -10.46 -18.19 14.40
CA SER A 314 -10.77 -18.28 12.97
C SER A 314 -9.63 -17.75 12.08
N LYS A 315 -8.78 -16.85 12.59
CA LYS A 315 -7.63 -16.26 11.90
C LYS A 315 -6.28 -16.87 12.27
N VAL A 316 -6.28 -18.02 12.95
CA VAL A 316 -5.05 -18.77 13.27
C VAL A 316 -4.99 -20.04 12.42
N TYR A 317 -4.09 -20.05 11.45
CA TYR A 317 -3.93 -21.15 10.50
C TYR A 317 -2.51 -21.20 9.92
N ASN A 318 -2.23 -22.26 9.16
CA ASN A 318 -0.97 -22.46 8.46
C ASN A 318 -1.18 -22.30 6.95
N TRP A 319 -0.26 -21.62 6.26
CA TRP A 319 -0.29 -21.47 4.81
C TRP A 319 1.12 -21.39 4.21
N PRO A 320 1.39 -22.01 3.04
CA PRO A 320 0.52 -22.98 2.38
C PRO A 320 0.37 -24.27 3.22
N ASN A 321 -0.78 -24.93 3.09
CA ASN A 321 -1.05 -26.22 3.73
C ASN A 321 -1.90 -27.09 2.77
N PRO A 322 -1.41 -28.24 2.25
CA PRO A 322 -0.11 -28.85 2.56
C PRO A 322 1.11 -28.02 2.11
N VAL A 323 2.23 -28.23 2.81
CA VAL A 323 3.52 -27.62 2.53
C VAL A 323 4.28 -28.50 1.55
N TYR A 324 4.50 -28.01 0.33
CA TYR A 324 5.29 -28.69 -0.71
C TYR A 324 6.73 -28.17 -0.83
N GLY A 325 6.99 -26.99 -0.27
CA GLY A 325 8.29 -26.32 -0.34
C GLY A 325 9.10 -26.44 0.94
N ASP A 326 10.12 -25.61 1.04
CA ASP A 326 11.05 -25.58 2.18
C ASP A 326 10.58 -24.70 3.35
N GLU A 327 9.44 -24.03 3.21
CA GLU A 327 8.89 -23.13 4.22
C GLU A 327 7.37 -23.04 4.18
N THR A 328 6.81 -22.66 5.32
CA THR A 328 5.39 -22.33 5.49
C THR A 328 5.26 -21.23 6.56
N TYR A 329 4.06 -20.70 6.73
CA TYR A 329 3.78 -19.61 7.65
C TYR A 329 2.65 -19.97 8.61
N PHE A 330 2.79 -19.58 9.85
CA PHE A 330 1.70 -19.54 10.82
C PHE A 330 1.14 -18.13 10.83
N ARG A 331 -0.09 -17.96 10.31
CA ARG A 331 -0.80 -16.69 10.45
C ARG A 331 -1.47 -16.64 11.82
N VAL A 332 -1.31 -15.52 12.49
CA VAL A 332 -1.99 -15.21 13.75
C VAL A 332 -2.61 -13.83 13.70
N TYR A 333 -3.68 -13.65 14.47
CA TYR A 333 -4.29 -12.36 14.73
C TYR A 333 -4.53 -12.21 16.23
N VAL A 334 -4.08 -11.09 16.80
CA VAL A 334 -4.26 -10.78 18.22
C VAL A 334 -4.90 -9.40 18.41
N SER A 335 -5.74 -9.27 19.45
CA SER A 335 -6.38 -7.99 19.79
C SER A 335 -5.46 -7.04 20.55
N GLU A 336 -4.37 -7.56 21.13
CA GLU A 336 -3.36 -6.84 21.91
C GLU A 336 -1.97 -7.33 21.47
N ASP A 337 -0.95 -6.48 21.58
CA ASP A 337 0.43 -6.88 21.29
C ASP A 337 0.81 -8.11 22.14
N ALA A 338 1.31 -9.14 21.47
CA ALA A 338 1.50 -10.44 22.09
C ALA A 338 2.84 -11.07 21.73
N LYS A 339 3.41 -11.78 22.71
CA LYS A 339 4.47 -12.77 22.45
C LYS A 339 3.81 -14.03 21.92
N ILE A 340 4.34 -14.56 20.82
CA ILE A 340 3.87 -15.79 20.19
C ILE A 340 4.91 -16.88 20.38
N LYS A 341 4.47 -18.04 20.88
CA LYS A 341 5.27 -19.26 20.98
C LYS A 341 4.57 -20.39 20.25
N ILE A 342 5.26 -20.98 19.27
CA ILE A 342 4.73 -22.07 18.45
C ILE A 342 5.55 -23.31 18.75
N LYS A 343 4.92 -24.32 19.34
CA LYS A 343 5.54 -25.64 19.56
C LYS A 343 4.97 -26.64 18.57
N ILE A 344 5.86 -27.36 17.89
CA ILE A 344 5.49 -28.25 16.80
C ILE A 344 5.79 -29.69 17.23
N TYR A 345 4.83 -30.56 17.03
CA TYR A 345 4.89 -31.97 17.37
C TYR A 345 4.52 -32.82 16.16
N ASP A 346 5.07 -34.02 16.04
CA ASP A 346 4.66 -34.98 15.01
C ASP A 346 3.35 -35.70 15.40
N LEU A 347 2.92 -36.66 14.57
CA LEU A 347 1.69 -37.44 14.82
C LEU A 347 1.78 -38.31 16.08
N SER A 348 2.99 -38.70 16.51
CA SER A 348 3.24 -39.48 17.72
C SER A 348 3.30 -38.62 18.98
N GLY A 349 3.34 -37.29 18.82
CA GLY A 349 3.48 -36.33 19.91
C GLY A 349 4.93 -35.98 20.25
N ASP A 350 5.89 -36.41 19.45
CA ASP A 350 7.30 -36.09 19.64
C ASP A 350 7.56 -34.64 19.24
N PHE A 351 8.40 -33.96 20.02
CA PHE A 351 8.76 -32.56 19.78
C PHE A 351 9.63 -32.43 18.53
N VAL A 352 9.25 -31.51 17.64
CA VAL A 352 9.92 -31.27 16.35
C VAL A 352 10.63 -29.93 16.34
N ASP A 353 9.95 -28.85 16.76
CA ASP A 353 10.49 -27.49 16.68
C ASP A 353 9.78 -26.52 17.63
N GLU A 354 10.46 -25.40 17.96
CA GLU A 354 9.88 -24.26 18.68
C GLU A 354 10.25 -22.93 18.02
N ILE A 355 9.24 -22.11 17.73
CA ILE A 355 9.40 -20.77 17.16
C ILE A 355 8.88 -19.74 18.15
N ASN A 356 9.73 -18.76 18.48
CA ASN A 356 9.34 -17.61 19.30
C ASN A 356 9.28 -16.35 18.42
N SER A 357 8.18 -15.60 18.52
CA SER A 357 7.94 -14.39 17.73
C SER A 357 7.05 -13.40 18.49
N THR A 358 6.66 -12.32 17.84
CA THR A 358 5.73 -11.31 18.35
C THR A 358 4.67 -11.00 17.31
N ALA A 359 3.45 -10.73 17.74
CA ALA A 359 2.36 -10.29 16.87
C ALA A 359 1.84 -8.92 17.35
N MET A 360 1.57 -8.05 16.38
CA MET A 360 1.00 -6.72 16.66
C MET A 360 -0.51 -6.80 16.80
N ALA A 361 -1.06 -5.99 17.70
CA ALA A 361 -2.47 -5.81 17.87
C ALA A 361 -3.12 -5.34 16.56
N GLY A 362 -4.32 -5.86 16.29
CA GLY A 362 -5.15 -5.30 15.23
C GLY A 362 -4.84 -5.81 13.82
N ILE A 363 -3.85 -6.70 13.65
CA ILE A 363 -3.35 -7.07 12.34
C ILE A 363 -2.91 -8.52 12.24
N GLU A 364 -3.04 -9.10 11.05
CA GLU A 364 -2.51 -10.42 10.73
C GLU A 364 -0.97 -10.39 10.70
N THR A 365 -0.36 -11.38 11.34
CA THR A 365 1.09 -11.56 11.40
C THR A 365 1.45 -12.97 10.94
N ASP A 366 2.29 -13.07 9.92
CA ASP A 366 2.84 -14.32 9.39
C ASP A 366 4.18 -14.66 10.06
N ILE A 367 4.22 -15.82 10.72
CA ILE A 367 5.41 -16.33 11.40
C ILE A 367 5.98 -17.50 10.61
N LYS A 368 7.17 -17.30 10.04
CA LYS A 368 7.82 -18.27 9.17
C LYS A 368 8.31 -19.51 9.92
N TRP A 369 8.04 -20.68 9.35
CA TRP A 369 8.62 -21.97 9.74
C TRP A 369 9.39 -22.57 8.55
N LYS A 370 10.67 -22.88 8.76
CA LYS A 370 11.50 -23.56 7.76
C LYS A 370 11.34 -25.07 7.92
N VAL A 371 10.83 -25.74 6.90
CA VAL A 371 10.57 -27.18 6.88
C VAL A 371 11.59 -27.96 6.03
N SER A 372 12.67 -27.31 5.59
CA SER A 372 13.71 -27.91 4.74
C SER A 372 14.30 -29.19 5.34
N ASN A 373 14.36 -29.28 6.67
CA ASN A 373 14.87 -30.46 7.40
C ASN A 373 13.77 -31.29 8.07
N VAL A 374 12.50 -30.99 7.81
CA VAL A 374 11.34 -31.72 8.35
C VAL A 374 10.91 -32.80 7.34
N GLN A 375 10.50 -33.98 7.81
CA GLN A 375 10.07 -35.08 6.95
C GLN A 375 8.63 -34.89 6.44
N SER A 376 8.23 -35.63 5.40
CA SER A 376 6.83 -35.67 5.00
C SER A 376 5.98 -36.28 6.12
N GLY A 377 4.85 -35.65 6.44
CA GLY A 377 4.01 -36.11 7.55
C GLY A 377 2.96 -35.10 8.00
N ILE A 378 2.20 -35.48 9.01
CA ILE A 378 1.24 -34.59 9.70
C ILE A 378 1.85 -34.15 11.03
N TYR A 379 1.76 -32.85 11.27
CA TYR A 379 2.28 -32.18 12.46
C TYR A 379 1.18 -31.41 13.17
N PHE A 380 1.28 -31.30 14.49
CA PHE A 380 0.45 -30.44 15.32
C PHE A 380 1.27 -29.25 15.80
N ALA A 381 0.85 -28.05 15.42
CA ALA A 381 1.44 -26.81 15.91
C ALA A 381 0.53 -26.23 17.01
N ARG A 382 1.07 -26.06 18.22
CA ARG A 382 0.43 -25.33 19.32
C ARG A 382 0.93 -23.89 19.31
N ILE A 383 0.08 -22.97 18.88
CA ILE A 383 0.34 -21.53 18.85
C ILE A 383 -0.20 -20.93 20.13
N GLU A 384 0.69 -20.45 20.99
CA GLU A 384 0.39 -19.73 22.23
C GLU A 384 0.62 -18.24 22.02
N ALA A 385 -0.36 -17.42 22.40
CA ALA A 385 -0.23 -15.97 22.46
C ALA A 385 -0.30 -15.52 23.92
N THR A 386 0.56 -14.57 24.30
CA THR A 386 0.59 -14.00 25.66
C THR A 386 0.81 -12.49 25.60
N SER A 387 -0.16 -11.72 26.09
CA SER A 387 -0.05 -10.27 26.36
C SER A 387 0.30 -10.03 27.83
N ALA A 388 0.25 -8.78 28.29
CA ALA A 388 0.47 -8.44 29.69
C ALA A 388 -0.54 -9.11 30.64
N ASN A 389 -1.81 -9.24 30.21
CA ASN A 389 -2.91 -9.68 31.07
C ASN A 389 -3.68 -10.90 30.53
N LYS A 390 -3.42 -11.32 29.29
CA LYS A 390 -4.16 -12.39 28.62
C LYS A 390 -3.20 -13.45 28.07
N SER A 391 -3.63 -14.69 28.11
CA SER A 391 -2.95 -15.79 27.40
C SER A 391 -3.99 -16.70 26.80
N ASP A 392 -3.73 -17.16 25.59
CA ASP A 392 -4.63 -18.05 24.86
C ASP A 392 -3.84 -18.87 23.84
N PHE A 393 -4.38 -20.01 23.39
CA PHE A 393 -3.69 -20.87 22.43
C PHE A 393 -4.63 -21.55 21.43
N LYS A 394 -4.11 -21.90 20.26
CA LYS A 394 -4.79 -22.76 19.28
C LYS A 394 -3.86 -23.85 18.81
N ILE A 395 -4.37 -25.07 18.68
CA ILE A 395 -3.66 -26.16 18.00
C ILE A 395 -4.20 -26.26 16.57
N ILE A 396 -3.29 -26.33 15.60
CA ILE A 396 -3.63 -26.53 14.19
C ILE A 396 -2.84 -27.71 13.62
N LYS A 397 -3.36 -28.30 12.54
CA LYS A 397 -2.71 -29.38 11.80
C LYS A 397 -1.94 -28.81 10.61
N VAL A 398 -0.72 -29.29 10.40
CA VAL A 398 0.13 -28.94 9.26
C VAL A 398 0.52 -30.22 8.53
N ALA A 399 0.33 -30.27 7.22
CA ALA A 399 0.77 -31.38 6.39
C ALA A 399 2.01 -30.97 5.61
N VAL A 400 3.10 -31.74 5.69
CA VAL A 400 4.33 -31.53 4.90
C VAL A 400 4.44 -32.67 3.89
N VAL A 401 4.73 -32.32 2.62
CA VAL A 401 4.85 -33.24 1.49
C VAL A 401 6.12 -32.89 0.72
N LYS A 402 7.09 -33.80 0.69
CA LYS A 402 8.32 -33.69 -0.10
C LYS A 402 8.31 -34.56 -1.33
#